data_AF-A0A852VI97-F1
#
_entry.id   AF-A0A852VI97-F1
#
_cell.length_a   1.000
_cell.length_b   1.000
_cell.length_c   1.000
_cell.angle_alpha   90.00
_cell.angle_beta   90.00
_cell.angle_gamma   90.00
#
_symmetry.space_group_name_H-M   'P 1'
#
loop_
_entity.id
_entity.type
_entity.pdbx_description
1 polymer ?
#
loop_
_entity_poly.entity_id
_entity_poly.type
_entity_poly.pdbx_seq_one_letter_code
_entity_poly.pdbx_strand_id
1 'polypeptide(L)'
;MKKLLVLSCLLAAATSSALADNFIYGDNATGGSPYVFQIDKTTGAVTNTYTGLSGVNGRGVVVVGTTMYYTSATTNAVYSYNLATKTDNGPLFTVAGSTALSTIAYDGTNFWVGDYSGTNHAYLYSPTGTLLKTVSLADCTGYCDGLEYFVMNGKGYLLSNEADGSVDNYDLYDTSGNLIQADYINAAAHSGGTTGIAFDGTDFYTSNIFQGSFNEWSESGTFIKTITLTGANSSDPFLIEDLSADYSQVLGGGGGGGGGTGVTPEPSTFILLGTGLTGFAGLVRRRFVR
;
A
#
# COMPACT_ATOMS: atom_id res chain seq x y z
N MET A 1 5.58 60.40 6.50
CA MET A 1 6.32 59.27 7.10
C MET A 1 5.41 58.05 7.12
N LYS A 2 5.91 56.97 6.53
CA LYS A 2 5.38 55.63 6.30
C LYS A 2 4.47 55.08 7.42
N LYS A 3 3.28 54.59 7.06
CA LYS A 3 2.70 53.33 7.59
C LYS A 3 1.87 52.66 6.49
N LEU A 4 2.56 51.83 5.70
CA LEU A 4 1.96 50.88 4.77
C LEU A 4 1.60 49.64 5.62
N LEU A 5 0.31 49.33 5.80
CA LEU A 5 -0.11 48.08 6.41
C LEU A 5 -0.23 47.04 5.29
N VAL A 6 0.76 46.17 5.17
CA VAL A 6 0.69 44.98 4.30
C VAL A 6 -0.06 43.92 5.09
N LEU A 7 -1.26 43.56 4.64
CA LEU A 7 -2.01 42.42 5.16
C LEU A 7 -1.57 41.18 4.37
N SER A 8 -0.72 40.38 4.99
CA SER A 8 -0.23 39.11 4.44
C SER A 8 -1.34 38.06 4.54
N CYS A 9 -1.99 37.74 3.42
CA CYS A 9 -2.82 36.54 3.31
C CYS A 9 -1.90 35.32 3.12
N LEU A 10 -1.57 34.60 4.19
CA LEU A 10 -1.14 33.21 4.07
C LEU A 10 -2.38 32.37 3.73
N LEU A 11 -2.58 32.09 2.44
CA LEU A 11 -3.38 30.94 2.01
C LEU A 11 -2.43 29.73 2.08
N ALA A 12 -2.48 29.00 3.19
CA ALA A 12 -1.98 27.63 3.21
C ALA A 12 -2.93 26.81 2.33
N ALA A 13 -2.52 26.53 1.09
CA ALA A 13 -3.14 25.47 0.32
C ALA A 13 -2.84 24.17 1.06
N ALA A 14 -3.82 23.65 1.78
CA ALA A 14 -3.78 22.28 2.27
C ALA A 14 -3.92 21.37 1.04
N THR A 15 -2.82 21.11 0.36
CA THR A 15 -2.69 19.85 -0.37
C THR A 15 -2.84 18.78 0.70
N SER A 16 -3.92 18.00 0.65
CA SER A 16 -4.00 16.72 1.34
C SER A 16 -2.96 15.80 0.70
N SER A 17 -1.70 16.02 1.05
CA SER A 17 -0.64 15.03 0.92
C SER A 17 -1.10 13.87 1.77
N ALA A 18 -1.28 12.70 1.15
CA ALA A 18 -1.34 11.45 1.87
C ALA A 18 -0.21 11.46 2.91
N LEU A 19 -0.56 11.26 4.18
CA LEU A 19 0.47 11.15 5.21
C LEU A 19 1.11 9.78 5.04
N ALA A 20 2.42 9.76 4.89
CA ALA A 20 3.15 8.51 4.84
C ALA A 20 2.92 7.75 6.16
N ASP A 21 2.50 6.48 6.08
CA ASP A 21 2.30 5.66 7.29
C ASP A 21 3.62 5.55 8.04
N ASN A 22 3.60 5.56 9.37
CA ASN A 22 4.82 5.37 10.16
C ASN A 22 5.23 3.91 10.28
N PHE A 23 4.33 2.99 9.91
CA PHE A 23 4.53 1.57 10.04
C PHE A 23 4.56 0.87 8.69
N ILE A 24 5.30 -0.22 8.65
CA ILE A 24 5.17 -1.26 7.65
C ILE A 24 4.72 -2.53 8.37
N TYR A 25 3.74 -3.20 7.78
CA TYR A 25 3.25 -4.49 8.21
C TYR A 25 3.89 -5.56 7.32
N GLY A 26 4.28 -6.69 7.91
CA GLY A 26 4.89 -7.78 7.15
C GLY A 26 4.36 -9.14 7.59
N ASP A 27 3.80 -9.90 6.65
CA ASP A 27 3.36 -11.28 6.86
C ASP A 27 4.51 -12.26 6.58
N ASN A 28 4.44 -13.44 7.18
CA ASN A 28 5.60 -14.30 7.34
C ASN A 28 5.46 -15.67 6.67
N ALA A 29 6.56 -16.18 6.09
CA ALA A 29 6.65 -17.54 5.52
C ALA A 29 7.09 -18.62 6.51
N THR A 30 6.39 -18.79 7.62
CA THR A 30 6.68 -19.95 8.49
C THR A 30 5.99 -21.21 7.98
N GLY A 31 6.59 -22.38 8.22
CA GLY A 31 5.89 -23.65 8.06
C GLY A 31 4.74 -23.89 9.05
N GLY A 32 4.34 -22.87 9.82
CA GLY A 32 3.31 -22.92 10.86
C GLY A 32 2.22 -21.88 10.63
N SER A 33 1.48 -21.56 11.69
CA SER A 33 0.46 -20.52 11.64
C SER A 33 1.09 -19.15 11.31
N PRO A 34 0.46 -18.36 10.42
CA PRO A 34 0.91 -17.02 10.10
C PRO A 34 0.88 -16.07 11.30
N TYR A 35 1.67 -15.01 11.19
CA TYR A 35 1.70 -13.84 12.03
C TYR A 35 2.14 -12.63 11.20
N VAL A 36 1.66 -11.46 11.60
CA VAL A 36 2.04 -10.20 10.96
C VAL A 36 2.78 -9.32 11.95
N PHE A 37 3.96 -8.84 11.57
CA PHE A 37 4.63 -7.79 12.33
C PHE A 37 4.04 -6.43 12.01
N GLN A 38 4.00 -5.55 13.01
CA GLN A 38 3.99 -4.10 12.81
C GLN A 38 5.40 -3.59 13.12
N ILE A 39 5.97 -2.85 12.19
CA ILE A 39 7.37 -2.41 12.25
C ILE A 39 7.40 -0.90 12.06
N ASP A 40 8.07 -0.19 12.96
CA ASP A 40 8.38 1.23 12.75
C ASP A 40 9.36 1.34 11.59
N LYS A 41 8.93 1.97 10.48
CA LYS A 41 9.71 1.98 9.23
C LYS A 41 10.99 2.80 9.32
N THR A 42 11.09 3.70 10.31
CA THR A 42 12.27 4.56 10.48
C THR A 42 13.37 3.84 11.23
N THR A 43 13.00 3.09 12.27
CA THR A 43 13.92 2.44 13.20
C THR A 43 14.09 0.95 12.93
N GLY A 44 13.17 0.33 12.20
CA GLY A 44 13.11 -1.12 12.00
C GLY A 44 12.65 -1.90 13.23
N ALA A 45 12.20 -1.23 14.29
CA ALA A 45 11.76 -1.92 15.51
C ALA A 45 10.37 -2.53 15.32
N VAL A 46 10.22 -3.82 15.64
CA VAL A 46 8.91 -4.46 15.79
C VAL A 46 8.18 -3.83 16.98
N THR A 47 7.02 -3.22 16.72
CA THR A 47 6.18 -2.59 17.75
C THR A 47 5.02 -3.48 18.19
N ASN A 48 4.63 -4.44 17.34
CA ASN A 48 3.58 -5.40 17.64
C ASN A 48 3.73 -6.65 16.77
N THR A 49 3.17 -7.76 17.23
CA THR A 49 3.03 -9.01 16.47
C THR A 49 1.58 -9.47 16.58
N TYR A 50 0.91 -9.62 15.44
CA TYR A 50 -0.45 -10.12 15.35
C TYR A 50 -0.40 -11.62 15.08
N THR A 51 -1.00 -12.41 15.97
CA THR A 51 -1.00 -13.87 15.92
C THR A 51 -2.43 -14.41 15.97
N GLY A 52 -2.58 -15.72 15.86
CA GLY A 52 -3.89 -16.38 15.80
C GLY A 52 -4.56 -16.24 14.44
N LEU A 53 -3.75 -16.09 13.39
CA LEU A 53 -4.21 -16.04 12.01
C LEU A 53 -4.49 -17.47 11.50
N SER A 54 -5.52 -17.59 10.68
CA SER A 54 -5.85 -18.79 9.92
C SER A 54 -4.83 -19.09 8.81
N GLY A 55 -4.76 -20.36 8.39
CA GLY A 55 -3.87 -20.82 7.33
C GLY A 55 -2.51 -21.33 7.85
N VAL A 56 -1.62 -21.60 6.90
CA VAL A 56 -0.24 -22.03 7.14
C VAL A 56 0.62 -21.33 6.10
N ASN A 57 1.79 -20.86 6.53
CA ASN A 57 2.74 -20.17 5.64
C ASN A 57 2.11 -18.89 5.09
N GLY A 58 2.11 -17.85 5.92
CA GLY A 58 1.64 -16.52 5.59
C GLY A 58 2.32 -16.00 4.33
N ARG A 59 1.61 -15.13 3.63
CA ARG A 59 2.03 -14.62 2.33
C ARG A 59 1.77 -13.14 2.26
N GLY A 60 0.57 -12.76 1.86
CA GLY A 60 0.16 -11.40 1.59
C GLY A 60 -0.39 -10.69 2.82
N VAL A 61 -0.18 -9.38 2.90
CA VAL A 61 -0.82 -8.52 3.90
C VAL A 61 -1.23 -7.17 3.32
N VAL A 62 -2.41 -6.70 3.71
CA VAL A 62 -2.88 -5.33 3.49
C VAL A 62 -3.50 -4.79 4.78
N VAL A 63 -3.15 -3.58 5.17
CA VAL A 63 -3.81 -2.86 6.25
C VAL A 63 -4.64 -1.69 5.71
N VAL A 64 -5.92 -1.64 6.11
CA VAL A 64 -6.83 -0.51 5.86
C VAL A 64 -7.44 -0.09 7.19
N GLY A 65 -6.84 0.91 7.83
CA GLY A 65 -7.24 1.40 9.14
C GLY A 65 -7.12 0.32 10.21
N THR A 66 -8.24 -0.05 10.83
CA THR A 66 -8.25 -1.09 11.89
C THR A 66 -8.38 -2.52 11.38
N THR A 67 -8.50 -2.72 10.06
CA THR A 67 -8.66 -4.03 9.46
C THR A 67 -7.41 -4.41 8.70
N MET A 68 -6.88 -5.59 8.99
CA MET A 68 -5.83 -6.24 8.23
C MET A 68 -6.45 -7.35 7.40
N TYR A 69 -6.07 -7.43 6.14
CA TYR A 69 -6.39 -8.53 5.23
C TYR A 69 -5.11 -9.29 4.97
N TYR A 70 -5.21 -10.60 4.85
CA TYR A 70 -4.03 -11.42 4.63
C TYR A 70 -4.40 -12.72 3.90
N THR A 71 -3.38 -13.40 3.40
CA THR A 71 -3.50 -14.63 2.62
C THR A 71 -2.55 -15.70 3.18
N SER A 72 -2.61 -16.91 2.63
CA SER A 72 -1.67 -17.97 2.98
C SER A 72 -1.40 -18.89 1.79
N ALA A 73 -0.20 -19.48 1.76
CA ALA A 73 0.28 -20.34 0.70
C ALA A 73 -0.44 -21.71 0.61
N THR A 74 -1.39 -21.99 1.50
CA THR A 74 -2.06 -23.30 1.59
C THR A 74 -3.57 -23.21 1.40
N THR A 75 -4.09 -22.01 1.14
CA THR A 75 -5.52 -21.74 1.05
C THR A 75 -5.81 -20.77 -0.08
N ASN A 76 -6.99 -20.86 -0.68
CA ASN A 76 -7.47 -19.90 -1.68
C ASN A 76 -8.32 -18.77 -1.07
N ALA A 77 -8.21 -18.54 0.23
CA ALA A 77 -9.02 -17.55 0.95
C ALA A 77 -8.22 -16.28 1.23
N VAL A 78 -8.86 -15.13 1.04
CA VAL A 78 -8.45 -13.87 1.66
C VAL A 78 -9.15 -13.79 2.99
N TYR A 79 -8.38 -13.59 4.06
CA TYR A 79 -8.88 -13.47 5.43
C TYR A 79 -8.98 -12.01 5.84
N SER A 80 -9.71 -11.74 6.92
CA SER A 80 -9.69 -10.42 7.57
C SER A 80 -9.48 -10.54 9.07
N TYR A 81 -8.81 -9.56 9.65
CA TYR A 81 -8.38 -9.53 11.03
C TYR A 81 -8.61 -8.13 11.60
N ASN A 82 -9.16 -8.06 12.81
CA ASN A 82 -9.34 -6.80 13.53
C ASN A 82 -8.11 -6.48 14.38
N LEU A 83 -7.37 -5.44 14.02
CA LEU A 83 -6.13 -5.03 14.70
C LEU A 83 -6.40 -4.49 16.11
N ALA A 84 -7.57 -3.87 16.34
CA ALA A 84 -7.93 -3.30 17.64
C ALA A 84 -8.33 -4.36 18.66
N THR A 85 -9.08 -5.39 18.25
CA THR A 85 -9.51 -6.49 19.13
C THR A 85 -8.59 -7.70 19.09
N LYS A 86 -7.60 -7.70 18.18
CA LYS A 86 -6.68 -8.82 17.93
C LYS A 86 -7.43 -10.11 17.63
N THR A 87 -8.36 -10.06 16.68
CA THR A 87 -9.27 -11.16 16.37
C THR A 87 -9.28 -11.46 14.88
N ASP A 88 -9.05 -12.73 14.52
CA ASP A 88 -9.28 -13.24 13.18
C ASP A 88 -10.80 -13.36 12.94
N ASN A 89 -11.29 -12.69 11.90
CA ASN A 89 -12.70 -12.73 11.51
C ASN A 89 -13.02 -13.91 10.57
N GLY A 90 -12.00 -14.64 10.14
CA GLY A 90 -12.08 -15.74 9.20
C GLY A 90 -12.04 -15.27 7.73
N PRO A 91 -12.37 -16.19 6.80
CA PRO A 91 -12.39 -15.92 5.38
C PRO A 91 -13.34 -14.77 5.04
N LEU A 92 -12.83 -13.75 4.35
CA LEU A 92 -13.61 -12.68 3.75
C LEU A 92 -14.24 -13.16 2.43
N PHE A 93 -13.43 -13.75 1.55
CA PHE A 93 -13.85 -14.39 0.31
C PHE A 93 -12.81 -15.41 -0.16
N THR A 94 -13.14 -16.18 -1.20
CA THR A 94 -12.23 -17.12 -1.84
C THR A 94 -11.97 -16.75 -3.30
N VAL A 95 -10.75 -17.03 -3.77
CA VAL A 95 -10.32 -16.86 -5.15
C VAL A 95 -10.59 -18.16 -5.91
N ALA A 96 -11.42 -18.06 -6.95
CA ALA A 96 -11.84 -19.23 -7.73
C ALA A 96 -10.70 -19.69 -8.65
N GLY A 97 -10.44 -21.00 -8.69
CA GLY A 97 -9.40 -21.59 -9.54
C GLY A 97 -7.99 -21.57 -8.96
N SER A 98 -7.76 -20.85 -7.86
CA SER A 98 -6.53 -20.94 -7.08
C SER A 98 -6.67 -21.94 -5.93
N THR A 99 -5.55 -22.52 -5.51
CA THR A 99 -5.43 -23.38 -4.32
C THR A 99 -4.54 -22.78 -3.24
N ALA A 100 -3.82 -21.70 -3.55
CA ALA A 100 -2.82 -21.06 -2.72
C ALA A 100 -2.66 -19.62 -3.18
N LEU A 101 -2.62 -18.66 -2.25
CA LEU A 101 -2.48 -17.24 -2.58
C LEU A 101 -1.14 -16.72 -2.08
N SER A 102 -0.54 -15.82 -2.85
CA SER A 102 0.70 -15.12 -2.47
C SER A 102 0.33 -13.75 -1.91
N THR A 103 0.82 -12.68 -2.52
CA THR A 103 0.61 -11.28 -2.19
C THR A 103 -0.84 -10.80 -2.28
N ILE A 104 -1.12 -9.72 -1.57
CA ILE A 104 -2.35 -8.94 -1.72
C ILE A 104 -2.01 -7.44 -1.67
N ALA A 105 -2.64 -6.63 -2.54
CA ALA A 105 -2.52 -5.17 -2.54
C ALA A 105 -3.91 -4.52 -2.60
N TYR A 106 -4.01 -3.25 -2.20
CA TYR A 106 -5.27 -2.50 -2.18
C TYR A 106 -5.23 -1.27 -3.09
N ASP A 107 -6.19 -1.17 -4.01
CA ASP A 107 -6.26 -0.06 -4.97
C ASP A 107 -7.04 1.17 -4.47
N GLY A 108 -7.44 1.16 -3.19
CA GLY A 108 -8.35 2.16 -2.62
C GLY A 108 -9.82 1.77 -2.70
N THR A 109 -10.16 0.67 -3.38
CA THR A 109 -11.54 0.15 -3.49
C THR A 109 -11.60 -1.38 -3.44
N ASN A 110 -10.68 -2.06 -4.11
CA ASN A 110 -10.63 -3.49 -4.37
C ASN A 110 -9.25 -4.06 -4.02
N PHE A 111 -9.17 -5.38 -4.00
CA PHE A 111 -7.95 -6.12 -3.73
C PHE A 111 -7.37 -6.71 -5.01
N TRP A 112 -6.09 -6.45 -5.25
CA TRP A 112 -5.29 -7.25 -6.17
C TRP A 112 -4.70 -8.42 -5.39
N VAL A 113 -4.87 -9.64 -5.90
CA VAL A 113 -4.43 -10.86 -5.21
C VAL A 113 -3.57 -11.69 -6.15
N GLY A 114 -2.36 -12.02 -5.71
CA GLY A 114 -1.44 -12.88 -6.44
C GLY A 114 -1.77 -14.37 -6.29
N ASP A 115 -1.56 -15.13 -7.37
CA ASP A 115 -1.70 -16.58 -7.34
C ASP A 115 -0.40 -17.26 -6.93
N TYR A 116 -0.47 -18.14 -5.93
CA TYR A 116 0.65 -19.01 -5.54
C TYR A 116 0.46 -20.46 -5.99
N SER A 117 -0.49 -20.73 -6.89
CA SER A 117 -0.65 -22.06 -7.50
C SER A 117 0.31 -22.33 -8.68
N GLY A 118 1.23 -21.39 -8.96
CA GLY A 118 2.25 -21.48 -10.01
C GLY A 118 1.88 -20.79 -11.32
N THR A 119 0.83 -19.95 -11.32
CA THR A 119 0.53 -19.07 -12.46
C THR A 119 1.19 -17.70 -12.28
N ASN A 120 1.15 -16.89 -13.35
CA ASN A 120 1.57 -15.48 -13.32
C ASN A 120 0.39 -14.52 -13.23
N HIS A 121 -0.72 -14.98 -12.64
CA HIS A 121 -1.95 -14.22 -12.58
C HIS A 121 -2.04 -13.34 -11.34
N ALA A 122 -2.54 -12.12 -11.54
CA ALA A 122 -3.10 -11.30 -10.48
C ALA A 122 -4.60 -11.11 -10.71
N TYR A 123 -5.38 -11.22 -9.64
CA TYR A 123 -6.83 -11.11 -9.68
C TYR A 123 -7.30 -9.86 -8.95
N LEU A 124 -8.17 -9.08 -9.59
CA LEU A 124 -8.84 -7.95 -8.95
C LEU A 124 -10.18 -8.41 -8.38
N TYR A 125 -10.34 -8.34 -7.08
CA TYR A 125 -11.54 -8.73 -6.34
C TYR A 125 -12.13 -7.55 -5.56
N SER A 126 -13.44 -7.39 -5.65
CA SER A 126 -14.17 -6.53 -4.71
C SER A 126 -14.09 -7.10 -3.27
N PRO A 127 -14.25 -6.26 -2.23
CA PRO A 127 -14.29 -6.73 -0.84
C PRO A 127 -15.40 -7.75 -0.55
N THR A 128 -16.42 -7.84 -1.41
CA THR A 128 -17.51 -8.83 -1.31
C THR A 128 -17.23 -10.13 -2.07
N GLY A 129 -16.01 -10.31 -2.60
CA GLY A 129 -15.60 -11.55 -3.27
C GLY A 129 -16.05 -11.68 -4.74
N THR A 130 -16.47 -10.58 -5.38
CA THR A 130 -16.72 -10.58 -6.84
C THR A 130 -15.41 -10.38 -7.60
N LEU A 131 -15.06 -11.31 -8.50
CA LEU A 131 -13.96 -11.17 -9.45
C LEU A 131 -14.30 -10.08 -10.48
N LEU A 132 -13.43 -9.07 -10.58
CA LEU A 132 -13.59 -7.94 -11.49
C LEU A 132 -12.64 -8.04 -12.69
N LYS A 133 -11.44 -8.58 -12.49
CA LYS A 133 -10.42 -8.69 -13.53
C LYS A 133 -9.43 -9.81 -13.21
N THR A 134 -8.91 -10.45 -14.25
CA THR A 134 -7.71 -11.27 -14.20
C THR A 134 -6.69 -10.67 -15.16
N VAL A 135 -5.44 -10.51 -14.73
CA VAL A 135 -4.33 -10.06 -15.56
C VAL A 135 -3.18 -11.05 -15.48
N SER A 136 -2.36 -11.12 -16.53
CA SER A 136 -1.09 -11.85 -16.53
C SER A 136 0.05 -10.85 -16.44
N LEU A 137 1.02 -11.13 -15.57
CA LEU A 137 2.23 -10.35 -15.40
C LEU A 137 3.36 -11.05 -16.16
N ALA A 138 3.81 -10.45 -17.26
CA ALA A 138 4.60 -11.14 -18.29
C ALA A 138 5.92 -11.71 -17.78
N ASP A 139 6.59 -11.01 -16.86
CA ASP A 139 7.91 -11.37 -16.35
C ASP A 139 7.84 -12.03 -14.96
N CYS A 140 6.64 -12.13 -14.38
CA CYS A 140 6.40 -13.04 -13.26
C CYS A 140 6.45 -14.50 -13.75
N THR A 141 7.46 -15.24 -13.33
CA THR A 141 7.67 -16.65 -13.75
C THR A 141 6.85 -17.66 -12.95
N GLY A 142 6.08 -17.18 -11.97
CA GLY A 142 5.26 -17.95 -11.04
C GLY A 142 5.72 -17.76 -9.60
N TYR A 143 4.80 -17.95 -8.65
CA TYR A 143 5.09 -17.79 -7.21
C TYR A 143 5.63 -16.39 -6.84
N CYS A 144 5.18 -15.36 -7.56
CA CYS A 144 5.58 -13.98 -7.28
C CYS A 144 4.90 -13.51 -5.99
N ASP A 145 5.72 -13.26 -4.97
CA ASP A 145 5.30 -13.00 -3.60
C ASP A 145 5.19 -11.51 -3.25
N GLY A 146 5.59 -10.61 -4.15
CA GLY A 146 5.41 -9.17 -4.01
C GLY A 146 4.56 -8.58 -5.13
N LEU A 147 3.45 -7.95 -4.78
CA LEU A 147 2.62 -7.14 -5.68
C LEU A 147 2.16 -5.90 -4.93
N GLU A 148 2.34 -4.73 -5.53
CA GLU A 148 1.91 -3.47 -4.96
C GLU A 148 1.07 -2.68 -5.96
N TYR A 149 0.05 -1.98 -5.47
CA TYR A 149 -0.65 -0.95 -6.21
C TYR A 149 -0.20 0.43 -5.75
N PHE A 150 0.15 1.30 -6.69
CA PHE A 150 0.42 2.69 -6.37
C PHE A 150 -0.08 3.64 -7.46
N VAL A 151 -0.21 4.91 -7.09
CA VAL A 151 -0.66 5.97 -8.00
C VAL A 151 0.51 6.90 -8.30
N MET A 152 0.93 6.91 -9.56
CA MET A 152 1.94 7.83 -10.06
C MET A 152 1.29 8.77 -11.07
N ASN A 153 1.47 10.08 -10.88
CA ASN A 153 0.89 11.12 -11.75
C ASN A 153 -0.64 10.98 -11.97
N GLY A 154 -1.37 10.57 -10.93
CA GLY A 154 -2.83 10.40 -10.97
C GLY A 154 -3.31 9.15 -11.71
N LYS A 155 -2.41 8.22 -12.08
CA LYS A 155 -2.74 6.94 -12.70
C LYS A 155 -2.26 5.79 -11.81
N GLY A 156 -3.11 4.78 -11.66
CA GLY A 156 -2.78 3.55 -10.95
C GLY A 156 -1.89 2.61 -11.77
N TYR A 157 -0.95 1.98 -11.08
CA TYR A 157 0.00 1.00 -11.61
C TYR A 157 0.08 -0.20 -10.67
N LEU A 158 0.61 -1.30 -11.20
CA LEU A 158 0.99 -2.48 -10.43
C LEU A 158 2.51 -2.62 -10.50
N LEU A 159 3.11 -3.04 -9.40
CA LEU A 159 4.53 -3.34 -9.31
C LEU A 159 4.65 -4.76 -8.75
N SER A 160 5.32 -5.68 -9.47
CA SER A 160 5.40 -7.09 -9.08
C SER A 160 6.82 -7.59 -9.18
N ASN A 161 7.22 -8.46 -8.26
CA ASN A 161 8.49 -9.18 -8.39
C ASN A 161 8.40 -10.30 -9.45
N GLU A 162 9.57 -10.78 -9.91
CA GLU A 162 9.69 -11.73 -11.02
C GLU A 162 9.63 -13.22 -10.60
N ALA A 163 9.91 -13.55 -9.32
CA ALA A 163 10.08 -14.92 -8.85
C ALA A 163 9.81 -15.09 -7.34
N ASP A 164 10.31 -16.20 -6.75
CA ASP A 164 10.22 -16.53 -5.32
C ASP A 164 11.61 -16.32 -4.67
N GLY A 165 11.98 -15.05 -4.45
CA GLY A 165 12.99 -14.66 -3.45
C GLY A 165 14.44 -15.06 -3.75
N SER A 166 14.83 -15.25 -5.01
CA SER A 166 16.22 -15.66 -5.34
C SER A 166 17.10 -14.50 -5.77
N VAL A 167 16.63 -13.65 -6.69
CA VAL A 167 17.24 -12.40 -7.16
C VAL A 167 16.15 -11.69 -7.94
N ASP A 168 15.30 -10.94 -7.24
CA ASP A 168 14.05 -10.46 -7.84
C ASP A 168 14.14 -8.96 -8.06
N ASN A 169 13.92 -8.54 -9.30
CA ASN A 169 13.58 -7.16 -9.60
C ASN A 169 12.06 -7.01 -9.57
N TYR A 170 11.60 -5.76 -9.53
CA TYR A 170 10.17 -5.45 -9.63
C TYR A 170 9.88 -4.70 -10.92
N ASP A 171 8.92 -5.21 -11.66
CA ASP A 171 8.48 -4.66 -12.93
C ASP A 171 7.21 -3.84 -12.77
N LEU A 172 7.17 -2.72 -13.50
CA LEU A 172 6.03 -1.83 -13.53
C LEU A 172 5.06 -2.25 -14.63
N TYR A 173 3.81 -2.46 -14.24
CA TYR A 173 2.70 -2.78 -15.12
C TYR A 173 1.59 -1.72 -15.02
N ASP A 174 0.80 -1.58 -16.09
CA ASP A 174 -0.50 -0.95 -15.94
C ASP A 174 -1.50 -1.90 -15.26
N THR A 175 -2.65 -1.38 -14.84
CA THR A 175 -3.72 -2.19 -14.20
C THR A 175 -4.46 -3.13 -15.15
N SER A 176 -4.00 -3.26 -16.40
CA SER A 176 -4.43 -4.29 -17.35
C SER A 176 -3.39 -5.42 -17.49
N GLY A 177 -2.27 -5.34 -16.78
CA GLY A 177 -1.17 -6.31 -16.81
C GLY A 177 -0.17 -6.08 -17.93
N ASN A 178 -0.24 -4.95 -18.66
CA ASN A 178 0.76 -4.67 -19.68
C ASN A 178 2.03 -4.16 -19.02
N LEU A 179 3.18 -4.77 -19.34
CA LEU A 179 4.49 -4.31 -18.90
C LEU A 179 4.75 -2.90 -19.45
N ILE A 180 5.07 -1.98 -18.54
CA ILE A 180 5.43 -0.59 -18.83
C ILE A 180 6.95 -0.43 -18.76
N GLN A 181 7.58 -1.01 -17.75
CA GLN A 181 9.01 -0.96 -17.55
C GLN A 181 9.46 -2.17 -16.75
N ALA A 182 10.37 -2.95 -17.34
CA ALA A 182 11.08 -4.00 -16.62
C ALA A 182 12.12 -3.39 -15.67
N ASP A 183 12.46 -4.11 -14.60
CA ASP A 183 13.46 -3.72 -13.61
C ASP A 183 13.23 -2.32 -13.03
N TYR A 184 11.97 -1.92 -12.82
CA TYR A 184 11.63 -0.60 -12.27
C TYR A 184 12.27 -0.39 -10.90
N ILE A 185 12.25 -1.43 -10.04
CA ILE A 185 13.10 -1.54 -8.87
C ILE A 185 14.13 -2.65 -9.10
N ASN A 186 15.42 -2.28 -9.16
CA ASN A 186 16.51 -3.23 -9.26
C ASN A 186 16.94 -3.74 -7.87
N ALA A 187 16.07 -4.52 -7.24
CA ALA A 187 16.31 -5.06 -5.90
C ALA A 187 17.43 -6.10 -5.86
N ALA A 188 17.63 -6.83 -6.97
CA ALA A 188 18.75 -7.75 -7.19
C ALA A 188 20.13 -7.14 -6.91
N ALA A 189 20.32 -5.86 -7.21
CA ALA A 189 21.59 -5.17 -7.01
C ALA A 189 21.92 -4.86 -5.54
N HIS A 190 20.92 -4.97 -4.64
CA HIS A 190 21.03 -4.52 -3.25
C HIS A 190 20.84 -5.65 -2.23
N SER A 191 20.23 -6.77 -2.61
CA SER A 191 20.03 -7.93 -1.74
C SER A 191 19.71 -9.20 -2.52
N GLY A 192 20.24 -10.34 -2.06
CA GLY A 192 19.83 -11.66 -2.56
C GLY A 192 18.60 -12.14 -1.78
N GLY A 193 17.41 -11.97 -2.34
CA GLY A 193 16.16 -12.47 -1.78
C GLY A 193 15.23 -11.38 -1.26
N THR A 194 14.72 -10.58 -2.19
CA THR A 194 13.57 -9.72 -1.93
C THR A 194 12.29 -10.40 -2.39
N THR A 195 11.21 -10.24 -1.61
CA THR A 195 9.89 -10.80 -1.96
C THR A 195 8.82 -9.74 -1.85
N GLY A 196 8.48 -9.33 -0.64
CA GLY A 196 7.39 -8.41 -0.35
C GLY A 196 7.67 -6.96 -0.72
N ILE A 197 6.63 -6.21 -1.05
CA ILE A 197 6.72 -4.79 -1.38
C ILE A 197 5.56 -3.99 -0.80
N ALA A 198 5.85 -2.80 -0.27
CA ALA A 198 4.87 -1.84 0.21
C ALA A 198 5.13 -0.45 -0.38
N PHE A 199 4.08 0.31 -0.69
CA PHE A 199 4.15 1.76 -0.94
C PHE A 199 3.48 2.54 0.19
N ASP A 200 4.23 3.44 0.83
CA ASP A 200 3.72 4.23 1.95
C ASP A 200 3.06 5.56 1.54
N GLY A 201 2.97 5.84 0.23
CA GLY A 201 2.52 7.11 -0.31
C GLY A 201 3.65 8.05 -0.76
N THR A 202 4.89 7.72 -0.46
CA THR A 202 6.11 8.47 -0.84
C THR A 202 7.19 7.54 -1.38
N ASP A 203 7.53 6.49 -0.63
CA ASP A 203 8.62 5.57 -0.90
C ASP A 203 8.11 4.13 -0.94
N PHE A 204 8.82 3.28 -1.68
CA PHE A 204 8.64 1.84 -1.65
C PHE A 204 9.54 1.20 -0.59
N TYR A 205 9.06 0.11 -0.02
CA TYR A 205 9.81 -0.74 0.89
C TYR A 205 9.76 -2.17 0.36
N THR A 206 10.91 -2.83 0.25
CA THR A 206 10.96 -4.26 -0.11
C THR A 206 11.51 -5.07 1.05
N SER A 207 10.93 -6.25 1.31
CA SER A 207 11.45 -7.14 2.34
C SER A 207 12.71 -7.82 1.86
N ASN A 208 13.70 -7.97 2.73
CA ASN A 208 14.88 -8.82 2.49
C ASN A 208 14.66 -10.10 3.31
N ILE A 209 13.96 -11.07 2.74
CA ILE A 209 13.25 -12.15 3.46
C ILE A 209 14.17 -12.92 4.41
N PHE A 210 15.43 -13.14 4.04
CA PHE A 210 16.40 -13.91 4.84
C PHE A 210 17.36 -13.03 5.65
N GLN A 211 17.32 -11.71 5.50
CA GLN A 211 18.29 -10.80 6.11
C GLN A 211 17.75 -10.01 7.31
N GLY A 212 16.44 -10.07 7.59
CA GLY A 212 15.83 -9.28 8.67
C GLY A 212 16.04 -7.78 8.45
N SER A 213 15.77 -7.31 7.23
CA SER A 213 15.90 -5.92 6.84
C SER A 213 14.88 -5.55 5.77
N PHE A 214 14.67 -4.26 5.57
CA PHE A 214 13.99 -3.69 4.41
C PHE A 214 14.97 -2.88 3.57
N ASN A 215 14.73 -2.80 2.26
CA ASN A 215 15.28 -1.74 1.44
C ASN A 215 14.20 -0.68 1.20
N GLU A 216 14.57 0.58 1.34
CA GLU A 216 13.73 1.73 1.00
C GLU A 216 14.15 2.28 -0.36
N TRP A 217 13.17 2.61 -1.19
CA TRP A 217 13.33 3.10 -2.54
C TRP A 217 12.44 4.32 -2.77
N SER A 218 12.89 5.30 -3.52
CA SER A 218 12.04 6.42 -3.93
C SER A 218 10.86 5.92 -4.77
N GLU A 219 9.80 6.72 -4.95
CA GLU A 219 8.73 6.48 -5.94
C GLU A 219 9.28 6.15 -7.35
N SER A 220 10.45 6.70 -7.73
CA SER A 220 11.12 6.44 -9.02
C SER A 220 11.93 5.13 -9.07
N GLY A 221 11.86 4.28 -8.05
CA GLY A 221 12.59 3.01 -7.95
C GLY A 221 14.08 3.12 -7.63
N THR A 222 14.57 4.31 -7.28
CA THR A 222 15.97 4.51 -6.86
C THR A 222 16.17 4.10 -5.40
N PHE A 223 17.21 3.30 -5.13
CA PHE A 223 17.59 2.89 -3.77
C PHE A 223 17.91 4.10 -2.87
N ILE A 224 17.35 4.11 -1.66
CA ILE A 224 17.60 5.13 -0.64
C ILE A 224 18.52 4.56 0.45
N LYS A 225 18.10 3.50 1.14
CA LYS A 225 18.85 2.88 2.25
C LYS A 225 18.33 1.48 2.57
N THR A 226 19.10 0.75 3.38
CA THR A 226 18.64 -0.47 4.06
C THR A 226 18.30 -0.16 5.51
N ILE A 227 17.17 -0.68 5.99
CA ILE A 227 16.67 -0.57 7.37
C ILE A 227 16.80 -1.95 8.02
N THR A 228 17.64 -2.08 9.06
CA THR A 228 17.77 -3.32 9.82
C THR A 228 16.60 -3.50 10.77
N LEU A 229 15.97 -4.68 10.75
CA LEU A 229 14.87 -4.99 11.64
C LEU A 229 15.36 -5.49 13.00
N THR A 230 14.62 -5.14 14.05
CA THR A 230 14.94 -5.53 15.42
C THR A 230 13.67 -5.87 16.21
N GLY A 231 13.81 -6.62 17.31
CA GLY A 231 12.68 -6.91 18.21
C GLY A 231 11.83 -8.14 17.86
N ALA A 232 12.16 -8.88 16.80
CA ALA A 232 11.60 -10.22 16.59
C ALA A 232 11.96 -11.16 17.75
N ASN A 233 10.98 -11.98 18.15
CA ASN A 233 11.20 -13.02 19.13
C ASN A 233 11.75 -14.29 18.44
N SER A 234 12.34 -15.23 19.18
CA SER A 234 12.95 -16.43 18.58
C SER A 234 11.92 -17.40 17.97
N SER A 235 10.66 -17.31 18.36
CA SER A 235 9.56 -18.14 17.83
C SER A 235 9.00 -17.58 16.52
N ASP A 236 9.14 -16.27 16.32
CA ASP A 236 8.66 -15.50 15.18
C ASP A 236 9.88 -14.80 14.53
N PRO A 237 10.75 -15.53 13.80
CA PRO A 237 11.90 -14.94 13.13
C PRO A 237 11.49 -14.09 11.92
N PHE A 238 12.35 -13.16 11.50
CA PHE A 238 12.10 -12.45 10.24
C PHE A 238 12.20 -13.40 9.05
N LEU A 239 11.06 -13.67 8.42
CA LEU A 239 10.86 -14.38 7.15
C LEU A 239 9.68 -13.72 6.44
N ILE A 240 9.84 -12.45 6.03
CA ILE A 240 8.72 -11.60 5.60
C ILE A 240 8.50 -11.71 4.09
N GLU A 241 7.32 -12.20 3.67
CA GLU A 241 6.96 -12.49 2.27
C GLU A 241 6.27 -11.35 1.55
N ASP A 242 5.40 -10.61 2.24
CA ASP A 242 4.73 -9.45 1.69
C ASP A 242 4.74 -8.31 2.70
N LEU A 243 4.56 -7.09 2.20
CA LEU A 243 4.54 -5.88 3.01
C LEU A 243 3.29 -5.06 2.75
N SER A 244 2.90 -4.24 3.73
CA SER A 244 1.87 -3.22 3.52
C SER A 244 2.12 -2.00 4.39
N ALA A 245 1.75 -0.84 3.87
CA ALA A 245 1.44 0.34 4.68
C ALA A 245 -0.06 0.41 5.00
N ASP A 246 -0.48 1.22 5.97
CA ASP A 246 -1.89 1.51 6.23
C ASP A 246 -2.49 2.38 5.12
N TYR A 247 -3.21 1.76 4.20
CA TYR A 247 -3.79 2.45 3.03
C TYR A 247 -4.90 3.43 3.39
N SER A 248 -5.41 3.42 4.63
CA SER A 248 -6.30 4.49 5.09
C SER A 248 -5.54 5.82 5.25
N GLN A 249 -4.21 5.79 5.34
CA GLN A 249 -3.31 6.94 5.37
C GLN A 249 -2.73 7.23 3.99
N VAL A 250 -2.30 6.18 3.26
CA VAL A 250 -1.64 6.27 1.94
C VAL A 250 -2.57 6.78 0.84
N LEU A 251 -3.80 6.27 0.75
CA LEU A 251 -4.73 6.66 -0.33
C LEU A 251 -5.69 7.78 0.09
N GLY A 252 -5.48 8.34 1.28
CA GLY A 252 -6.39 9.27 1.94
C GLY A 252 -7.64 8.54 2.42
N GLY A 253 -7.99 8.71 3.70
CA GLY A 253 -9.14 8.07 4.34
C GLY A 253 -10.49 8.44 3.69
N GLY A 254 -10.79 7.85 2.55
CA GLY A 254 -12.11 7.76 1.93
C GLY A 254 -12.88 6.56 2.47
N GLY A 255 -12.80 6.31 3.78
CA GLY A 255 -13.64 5.33 4.46
C GLY A 255 -15.07 5.84 4.54
N GLY A 256 -15.81 5.70 3.44
CA GLY A 256 -17.23 6.04 3.35
C GLY A 256 -17.81 5.50 2.07
N GLY A 257 -18.37 4.28 2.14
CA GLY A 257 -18.95 3.58 1.00
C GLY A 257 -19.92 4.42 0.19
N GLY A 258 -19.83 4.29 -1.13
CA GLY A 258 -20.74 4.90 -2.08
C GLY A 258 -20.04 5.08 -3.41
N GLY A 259 -20.43 4.29 -4.41
CA GLY A 259 -19.85 4.40 -5.75
C GLY A 259 -19.96 5.81 -6.33
N GLY A 260 -18.95 6.18 -7.10
CA GLY A 260 -18.98 7.36 -7.95
C GLY A 260 -17.93 8.41 -7.58
N THR A 261 -17.00 8.58 -8.52
CA THR A 261 -16.07 9.71 -8.68
C THR A 261 -15.03 9.90 -7.57
N GLY A 262 -13.78 9.57 -7.90
CA GLY A 262 -12.62 10.09 -7.21
C GLY A 262 -12.76 11.61 -7.12
N VAL A 263 -12.92 12.12 -5.90
CA VAL A 263 -12.89 13.55 -5.65
C VAL A 263 -11.44 13.99 -5.59
N THR A 264 -10.86 14.17 -6.77
CA THR A 264 -10.08 15.39 -6.98
C THR A 264 -11.02 16.55 -6.63
N PRO A 265 -10.70 17.45 -5.68
CA PRO A 265 -11.53 18.62 -5.45
C PRO A 265 -11.56 19.45 -6.74
N GLU A 266 -12.69 19.44 -7.45
CA GLU A 266 -12.85 20.30 -8.62
C GLU A 266 -12.82 21.79 -8.22
N PRO A 267 -12.38 22.71 -9.11
CA PRO A 267 -12.05 24.11 -8.81
C PRO A 267 -13.19 25.01 -8.30
N SER A 268 -14.34 24.46 -7.95
CA SER A 268 -15.50 25.20 -7.43
C SER A 268 -15.18 25.98 -6.14
N THR A 269 -14.17 25.57 -5.37
CA THR A 269 -13.67 26.32 -4.20
C THR A 269 -13.04 27.66 -4.58
N PHE A 270 -12.42 27.78 -5.76
CA PHE A 270 -11.89 29.07 -6.26
C PHE A 270 -12.99 30.03 -6.70
N ILE A 271 -14.11 29.53 -7.23
CA ILE A 271 -15.26 30.36 -7.59
C ILE A 271 -15.99 30.84 -6.34
N LEU A 272 -16.13 29.99 -5.30
CA LEU A 272 -16.71 30.40 -4.02
C LEU A 272 -15.81 31.41 -3.28
N LEU A 273 -14.49 31.22 -3.32
CA LEU A 273 -13.52 32.16 -2.75
C LEU A 273 -13.49 33.49 -3.52
N GLY A 274 -13.57 33.46 -4.85
CA GLY A 274 -13.62 34.65 -5.71
C GLY A 274 -14.90 35.47 -5.55
N THR A 275 -16.04 34.82 -5.36
CA THR A 275 -17.32 35.50 -5.06
C THR A 275 -17.38 36.04 -3.63
N GLY A 276 -16.78 35.36 -2.66
CA GLY A 276 -16.66 35.84 -1.28
C GLY A 276 -15.78 37.10 -1.15
N LEU A 277 -14.63 37.14 -1.84
CA LEU A 277 -13.71 38.28 -1.81
C LEU A 277 -14.25 39.52 -2.53
N THR A 278 -15.00 39.34 -3.62
CA THR A 278 -15.70 40.45 -4.30
C THR A 278 -16.86 41.00 -3.47
N GLY A 279 -17.60 40.14 -2.75
CA GLY A 279 -18.62 40.54 -1.78
C GLY A 279 -18.07 41.38 -0.62
N PHE A 280 -16.92 40.99 -0.07
CA PHE A 280 -16.25 41.74 1.00
C PHE A 280 -15.72 43.12 0.53
N ALA A 281 -15.16 43.20 -0.67
CA ALA A 281 -14.71 44.47 -1.25
C ALA A 281 -15.88 45.46 -1.48
N GLY A 282 -17.07 44.96 -1.86
CA GLY A 282 -18.28 45.76 -2.01
C GLY A 282 -18.83 46.33 -0.69
N LEU A 283 -18.73 45.56 0.41
CA LEU A 283 -19.16 45.97 1.75
C LEU A 283 -18.23 47.00 2.39
N VAL A 284 -16.92 46.88 2.18
CA VAL A 284 -15.93 47.86 2.69
C VAL A 284 -16.07 49.21 1.97
N ARG A 285 -16.35 49.22 0.66
CA ARG A 285 -16.50 50.47 -0.11
C ARG A 285 -17.71 51.31 0.34
N ARG A 286 -18.76 50.70 0.89
CA ARG A 286 -19.97 51.42 1.39
C ARG A 286 -19.80 52.05 2.78
N ARG A 287 -18.78 51.68 3.56
CA ARG A 287 -18.55 52.24 4.91
C ARG A 287 -17.58 53.42 4.95
N PHE A 288 -16.86 53.71 3.88
CA PHE A 288 -15.90 54.82 3.79
C PHE A 288 -16.33 55.95 2.84
N VAL A 289 -17.58 55.94 2.36
CA VAL A 289 -18.19 57.04 1.63
C VAL A 289 -19.44 57.50 2.38
N ARG A 290 -19.21 58.17 3.52
CA ARG A 290 -20.10 59.17 4.12
C ARG A 290 -19.24 60.20 4.82
#